data_AF-A0A135WEF0-F1
#
_entry.id   AF-A0A135WEF0-F1
#
_cell.length_a   1.000
_cell.length_b   1.000
_cell.length_c   1.000
_cell.angle_alpha   90.00
_cell.angle_beta   90.00
_cell.angle_gamma   90.00
#
_symmetry.space_group_name_H-M   'P 1'
#
loop_
_entity.id
_entity.type
_entity.pdbx_description
1 polymer ?
#
loop_
_entity_poly.entity_id
_entity_poly.type
_entity_poly.pdbx_seq_one_letter_code
_entity_poly.pdbx_strand_id
1 'polypeptide(L)'
;MMNTIEQKVSEILGIITGENQLFNNLTDEEKIQMLPSESMLTLQFVTYLEEEFDIEFEDEELDISFFESFENITHAIRNHVNEKTA
;
A
#
# COMPACT_ATOMS: atom_id res chain seq x y z
N MET A 1 -1.81 4.20 19.79
CA MET A 1 -1.56 2.85 19.25
C MET A 1 -1.71 2.98 17.76
N MET A 2 -0.62 2.81 17.01
CA MET A 2 -0.72 2.70 15.56
C MET A 2 -1.46 1.38 15.29
N ASN A 3 -2.57 1.44 14.56
CA ASN A 3 -3.35 0.25 14.21
C ASN A 3 -2.47 -0.72 13.39
N THR A 4 -2.73 -2.03 13.53
CA THR A 4 -1.91 -3.09 12.90
C THR A 4 -1.83 -2.94 11.38
N ILE A 5 -2.88 -2.45 10.71
CA ILE A 5 -2.89 -2.23 9.26
C ILE A 5 -1.88 -1.15 8.85
N GLU A 6 -1.93 0.03 9.46
CA GLU A 6 -0.99 1.12 9.19
C GLU A 6 0.47 0.70 9.40
N GLN A 7 0.75 -0.06 10.47
CA GLN A 7 2.10 -0.57 10.68
C GLN A 7 2.55 -1.50 9.56
N LYS A 8 1.67 -2.40 9.13
CA LYS A 8 1.95 -3.37 8.07
C LYS A 8 2.12 -2.73 6.70
N VAL A 9 1.28 -1.75 6.36
CA VAL A 9 1.44 -0.97 5.13
C VAL A 9 2.80 -0.26 5.11
N SER A 10 3.21 0.36 6.22
CA SER A 10 4.52 1.01 6.35
C SER A 10 5.69 0.02 6.26
N GLU A 11 5.59 -1.15 6.89
CA GLU A 11 6.58 -2.22 6.79
C GLU A 11 6.76 -2.69 5.35
N ILE A 12 5.67 -3.00 4.65
CA ILE A 12 5.69 -3.45 3.24
C ILE A 12 6.30 -2.37 2.35
N LEU A 13 5.89 -1.12 2.53
CA LEU A 13 6.43 0.02 1.79
C LEU A 13 7.94 0.16 2.02
N GLY A 14 8.41 -0.03 3.25
CA GLY A 14 9.84 -0.08 3.60
C GLY A 14 10.60 -1.22 2.91
N ILE A 15 10.01 -2.41 2.82
CA ILE A 15 10.60 -3.58 2.16
C ILE A 15 10.81 -3.30 0.67
N ILE A 16 9.77 -2.83 -0.03
CA ILE A 16 9.85 -2.66 -1.49
C ILE A 16 10.69 -1.45 -1.91
N THR A 17 10.76 -0.42 -1.06
CA THR A 17 11.46 0.83 -1.40
C THR A 17 12.88 0.90 -0.83
N GLY A 18 13.24 0.03 0.13
CA GLY A 18 14.47 0.15 0.91
C GLY A 18 15.79 0.04 0.12
N GLU A 19 15.78 -0.59 -1.05
CA GLU A 19 16.95 -0.65 -1.94
C GLU A 19 16.97 0.45 -3.01
N ASN A 20 15.86 1.18 -3.18
CA ASN A 20 15.73 2.18 -4.23
C ASN A 20 16.05 3.59 -3.69
N GLN A 21 17.16 4.14 -4.17
CA GLN A 21 17.65 5.46 -3.76
C GLN A 21 16.65 6.60 -3.95
N LEU A 22 15.66 6.45 -4.85
CA LEU A 22 14.61 7.43 -5.07
C LEU A 22 13.75 7.66 -3.82
N PHE A 23 13.64 6.67 -2.93
CA PHE A 23 12.71 6.67 -1.80
C PHE A 23 13.37 6.88 -0.43
N ASN A 24 14.72 6.89 -0.36
CA ASN A 24 15.48 6.84 0.90
C ASN A 24 15.24 8.02 1.87
N ASN A 25 14.69 9.13 1.40
CA ASN A 25 14.40 10.32 2.23
C ASN A 25 12.92 10.73 2.19
N LEU A 26 12.07 9.90 1.60
CA LEU A 26 10.64 10.16 1.49
C LEU A 26 9.92 9.63 2.73
N THR A 27 8.91 10.37 3.17
CA THR A 27 7.90 9.88 4.11
C THR A 27 7.04 8.81 3.44
N ASP A 28 6.34 7.99 4.21
CA ASP A 28 5.48 6.94 3.64
C ASP A 28 4.38 7.51 2.74
N GLU A 29 3.88 8.70 3.05
CA GLU A 29 2.94 9.45 2.20
C GLU A 29 3.57 9.78 0.83
N GLU A 30 4.77 10.36 0.83
CA GLU A 30 5.47 10.71 -0.40
C GLU A 30 5.87 9.47 -1.23
N LYS A 31 6.25 8.37 -0.55
CA LYS A 31 6.56 7.10 -1.20
C LYS A 31 5.34 6.53 -1.91
N ILE A 32 4.17 6.56 -1.26
CA ILE A 32 2.89 6.11 -1.86
C ILE A 32 2.55 6.93 -3.09
N GLN A 33 2.64 8.26 -3.00
CA GLN A 33 2.35 9.16 -4.11
C GLN A 33 3.32 9.01 -5.29
N MET A 34 4.58 8.63 -5.00
CA MET A 34 5.59 8.39 -6.03
C MET A 34 5.52 6.96 -6.60
N LEU A 35 4.96 6.01 -5.87
CA LEU A 35 4.93 4.59 -6.25
C LEU A 35 4.46 4.36 -7.70
N PRO A 36 3.36 4.99 -8.19
CA PRO A 36 2.86 4.78 -9.54
C PRO A 36 3.86 5.10 -10.66
N SER A 37 4.89 5.92 -10.40
CA SER A 37 5.94 6.18 -11.39
C SER A 37 6.88 4.97 -11.58
N GLU A 38 6.92 4.07 -10.61
CA GLU A 38 7.73 2.85 -10.61
C GLU A 38 6.82 1.63 -10.73
N SER A 39 6.45 1.27 -11.98
CA SER A 39 5.43 0.24 -12.24
C SER A 39 5.73 -1.12 -11.60
N MET A 40 6.99 -1.53 -11.51
CA MET A 40 7.37 -2.79 -10.86
C MET A 40 7.17 -2.74 -9.35
N LEU A 41 7.57 -1.64 -8.70
CA LEU A 41 7.39 -1.45 -7.26
C LEU A 41 5.90 -1.33 -6.90
N THR A 42 5.11 -0.71 -7.77
CA THR A 42 3.65 -0.63 -7.64
C THR A 42 3.03 -2.02 -7.60
N LEU A 43 3.35 -2.86 -8.58
CA LEU A 43 2.84 -4.24 -8.63
C LEU A 43 3.27 -5.03 -7.39
N GLN A 44 4.55 -4.94 -7.01
CA GLN A 44 5.03 -5.61 -5.80
C GLN A 44 4.27 -5.16 -4.56
N PHE A 45 4.08 -3.85 -4.38
CA PHE A 45 3.36 -3.31 -3.25
C PHE A 45 1.96 -3.89 -3.12
N VAL A 46 1.18 -3.85 -4.22
CA VAL A 46 -0.18 -4.37 -4.26
C VAL A 46 -0.19 -5.86 -3.91
N THR A 47 0.68 -6.66 -4.55
CA THR A 47 0.78 -8.10 -4.26
C THR A 47 1.13 -8.38 -2.79
N TYR A 48 2.06 -7.64 -2.20
CA TYR A 48 2.39 -7.81 -0.78
C TYR A 48 1.22 -7.45 0.15
N LEU A 49 0.42 -6.44 -0.19
CA LEU A 49 -0.77 -6.10 0.59
C LEU A 49 -1.83 -7.21 0.50
N GLU A 50 -2.10 -7.70 -0.71
CA GLU A 50 -3.04 -8.81 -0.94
C GLU A 50 -2.64 -10.07 -0.15
N GLU A 51 -1.36 -10.44 -0.19
CA GLU A 51 -0.84 -11.59 0.56
C GLU A 51 -0.88 -11.39 2.09
N GLU A 52 -0.48 -10.22 2.60
CA GLU A 52 -0.41 -9.97 4.06
C GLU A 52 -1.81 -9.91 4.69
N PHE A 53 -2.80 -9.34 3.97
CA PHE A 53 -4.16 -9.18 4.47
C PHE A 53 -5.14 -10.26 3.99
N ASP A 54 -4.70 -11.14 3.09
CA ASP A 54 -5.51 -12.20 2.47
C ASP A 54 -6.78 -11.59 1.82
N ILE A 55 -6.55 -10.57 0.98
CA ILE A 55 -7.53 -9.79 0.20
C ILE A 55 -7.14 -9.78 -1.29
N GLU A 56 -8.03 -9.32 -2.15
CA GLU A 56 -7.79 -9.16 -3.60
C GLU A 56 -8.40 -7.82 -4.01
N PHE A 57 -7.58 -6.92 -4.57
CA PHE A 57 -8.09 -5.63 -5.07
C PHE A 57 -8.62 -5.80 -6.48
N GLU A 58 -9.73 -5.13 -6.80
CA GLU A 58 -10.20 -5.03 -8.17
C GLU A 58 -9.33 -4.04 -8.96
N ASP A 59 -9.13 -4.29 -10.27
CA ASP A 59 -8.35 -3.39 -11.14
C ASP A 59 -8.88 -1.94 -11.12
N GLU A 60 -10.19 -1.76 -10.90
CA GLU A 60 -10.83 -0.45 -10.80
C GLU A 60 -10.49 0.30 -9.50
N GLU A 61 -10.12 -0.42 -8.45
CA GLU A 61 -9.70 0.15 -7.17
C GLU A 61 -8.25 0.65 -7.22
N LEU A 62 -7.41 0.07 -8.09
CA LEU A 62 -5.98 0.38 -8.20
C LEU A 62 -5.70 1.57 -9.14
N ASP A 63 -6.45 2.66 -8.94
CA ASP A 63 -6.32 3.89 -9.71
C ASP A 63 -5.36 4.90 -9.05
N ILE A 64 -5.23 6.10 -9.64
CA ILE A 64 -4.40 7.17 -9.07
C ILE A 64 -4.90 7.56 -7.67
N SER A 65 -6.21 7.55 -7.44
CA SER A 65 -6.85 7.92 -6.17
C SER A 65 -6.42 7.01 -5.03
N PHE A 66 -6.23 5.71 -5.29
CA PHE A 66 -5.68 4.76 -4.32
C PHE A 66 -4.31 5.21 -3.79
N PHE A 67 -3.44 5.70 -4.67
CA PHE A 67 -2.09 6.14 -4.34
C PHE A 67 -1.99 7.63 -3.94
N GLU A 68 -3.10 8.35 -3.80
CA GLU A 68 -3.07 9.76 -3.39
C GLU A 68 -2.66 9.93 -1.93
N SER A 69 -2.98 8.95 -1.06
CA SER A 69 -2.63 9.03 0.36
C SER A 69 -2.51 7.68 1.04
N PHE A 70 -1.72 7.66 2.12
CA PHE A 70 -1.62 6.51 3.01
C PHE A 70 -2.98 6.12 3.61
N GLU A 71 -3.84 7.10 3.88
CA GLU A 71 -5.17 6.87 4.43
C GLU A 71 -6.05 6.07 3.46
N ASN A 72 -6.06 6.41 2.17
CA ASN A 72 -6.85 5.72 1.15
C ASN A 72 -6.52 4.23 1.10
N ILE A 73 -5.23 3.89 1.11
CA ILE A 73 -4.76 2.51 1.09
C ILE A 73 -5.24 1.75 2.34
N THR A 74 -5.05 2.35 3.52
CA THR A 74 -5.48 1.71 4.78
C THR A 74 -7.00 1.57 4.87
N HIS A 75 -7.75 2.50 4.26
CA HIS A 75 -9.20 2.43 4.20
C HIS A 75 -9.67 1.31 3.27
N ALA A 76 -9.06 1.19 2.08
CA ALA A 76 -9.35 0.11 1.13
C ALA A 76 -9.10 -1.27 1.76
N ILE A 77 -7.94 -1.46 2.40
CA ILE A 77 -7.60 -2.71 3.11
C ILE A 77 -8.64 -3.02 4.19
N ARG A 78 -9.05 -2.02 4.99
CA ARG A 78 -10.07 -2.23 6.03
C ARG A 78 -11.41 -2.66 5.46
N ASN A 79 -11.84 -2.10 4.33
CA ASN A 79 -13.11 -2.46 3.71
C ASN A 79 -13.08 -3.93 3.30
N HIS A 80 -12.04 -4.37 2.60
CA HIS A 80 -11.84 -5.77 2.21
C HIS A 80 -11.79 -6.73 3.40
N VAL A 81 -11.01 -6.40 4.44
CA VAL A 81 -10.88 -7.24 5.65
C VAL A 81 -12.21 -7.38 6.39
N ASN A 82 -13.01 -6.31 6.45
CA ASN A 82 -14.32 -6.33 7.11
C ASN A 82 -15.38 -7.06 6.28
N GLU A 83 -15.38 -6.92 4.95
CA GLU A 83 -16.30 -7.64 4.07
C GLU A 83 -16.10 -9.15 4.13
N LYS A 84 -14.85 -9.60 4.31
CA LYS A 84 -14.51 -11.02 4.51
C LYS A 84 -15.03 -11.61 5.82
N THR A 85 -15.25 -10.78 6.85
CA THR A 85 -15.69 -11.23 8.17
C THR A 85 -17.21 -11.09 8.41
N ALA A 86 -17.93 -10.50 7.45
CA ALA A 86 -19.39 -10.36 7.44
C ALA A 86 -20.08 -11.62 6.88
#